data_AF-A0A0F8WJZ1-F1
#
_entry.id   AF-A0A0F8WJZ1-F1
#
_cell.length_a   1.000
_cell.length_b   1.000
_cell.length_c   1.000
_cell.angle_alpha   90.00
_cell.angle_beta   90.00
_cell.angle_gamma   90.00
#
_symmetry.space_group_name_H-M   'P 1'
#
loop_
_entity.id
_entity.type
_entity.pdbx_description
1 polymer ?
#
loop_
_entity_poly.entity_id
_entity_poly.type
_entity_poly.pdbx_seq_one_letter_code
_entity_poly.pdbx_strand_id
1 'polypeptide(L)'
;YNTAKRVVDELGKGQEMLRVASEGPQATVNGAQSFVILIPDVDIVVVGARMVGAGGLHGDDNAEIIVPQNGNALDVTPAAGNRLVSQITDPSTAEDTVLDLTLAGLNGNLVRAGQPIVGFYTDDAGSGLLVHMQVSYILADDVRTF
;
A
#
# COMPACT_ATOMS: atom_id res chain seq x y z
N TYR A 1 7.43 28.82 -31.36
CA TYR A 1 7.30 27.83 -30.27
C TYR A 1 7.70 28.51 -28.98
N ASN A 2 6.76 28.70 -28.05
CA ASN A 2 6.92 29.58 -26.89
C ASN A 2 7.61 28.83 -25.74
N THR A 3 8.89 29.16 -25.51
CA THR A 3 9.76 28.55 -24.50
C THR A 3 9.16 28.61 -23.10
N ALA A 4 8.35 29.63 -22.80
CA ALA A 4 7.66 29.76 -21.52
C ALA A 4 6.60 28.67 -21.28
N LYS A 5 5.90 28.21 -22.32
CA LYS A 5 4.93 27.10 -22.22
C LYS A 5 5.65 25.79 -21.92
N ARG A 6 6.81 25.57 -22.55
CA ARG A 6 7.66 24.40 -22.30
C ARG A 6 8.23 24.40 -20.87
N VAL A 7 8.64 25.55 -20.37
CA VAL A 7 9.15 25.69 -18.99
C VAL A 7 8.04 25.43 -17.97
N VAL A 8 6.80 25.86 -18.20
CA VAL A 8 5.66 25.54 -17.31
C VAL A 8 5.24 24.08 -17.39
N ASP A 9 5.27 23.45 -18.58
CA ASP A 9 5.07 22.00 -18.70
C ASP A 9 6.22 21.20 -18.08
N GLU A 10 7.46 21.68 -18.13
CA GLU A 10 8.64 21.01 -17.54
C GLU A 10 8.81 21.29 -16.03
N LEU A 11 8.36 22.43 -15.50
CA LEU A 11 8.27 22.71 -14.06
C LEU A 11 6.98 22.18 -13.41
N GLY A 12 5.89 22.06 -14.17
CA GLY A 12 4.63 21.43 -13.76
C GLY A 12 4.75 19.90 -13.69
N LYS A 13 5.61 19.33 -14.54
CA LYS A 13 6.27 18.02 -14.31
C LYS A 13 7.34 18.11 -13.21
N GLY A 14 7.06 18.88 -12.15
CA GLY A 14 7.86 18.99 -10.95
C GLY A 14 7.88 17.63 -10.24
N GLN A 15 8.64 16.73 -10.85
CA GLN A 15 8.91 15.34 -10.54
C GLN A 15 7.70 14.58 -9.98
N GLU A 16 7.17 13.64 -10.74
CA GLU A 16 6.61 12.41 -10.17
C GLU A 16 7.73 11.72 -9.36
N MET A 17 8.07 12.28 -8.20
CA MET A 17 8.99 11.69 -7.27
C MET A 17 8.28 10.49 -6.71
N LEU A 18 8.83 9.32 -7.01
CA LEU A 18 8.48 8.10 -6.33
C LEU A 18 8.68 8.33 -4.82
N ARG A 19 7.59 8.26 -4.07
CA ARG A 19 7.58 8.33 -2.61
C ARG A 19 7.29 6.95 -2.06
N VAL A 20 7.72 6.71 -0.84
CA VAL A 20 7.48 5.48 -0.10
C VAL A 20 6.85 5.84 1.23
N ALA A 21 5.76 5.16 1.56
CA ALA A 21 5.17 5.16 2.88
C ALA A 21 5.22 3.74 3.45
N SER A 22 5.47 3.63 4.74
CA SER A 22 5.61 2.36 5.42
C SER A 22 5.25 2.53 6.89
N GLU A 23 4.69 1.50 7.48
CA GLU A 23 4.53 1.44 8.93
C GLU A 23 5.67 0.61 9.53
N GLY A 24 6.13 0.94 10.74
CA GLY A 24 7.17 0.16 11.42
C GLY A 24 6.77 -1.32 11.60
N PRO A 25 7.73 -2.23 11.83
CA PRO A 25 7.45 -3.65 12.01
C PRO A 25 6.39 -3.88 13.10
N GLN A 26 5.30 -4.56 12.74
CA GLN A 26 4.22 -4.93 13.64
C GLN A 26 4.40 -6.36 14.10
N ALA A 27 4.27 -6.60 15.41
CA ALA A 27 4.44 -7.92 16.01
C ALA A 27 3.10 -8.62 16.14
N THR A 28 2.87 -9.68 15.37
CA THR A 28 1.65 -10.50 15.41
C THR A 28 1.92 -11.83 16.12
N VAL A 29 0.98 -12.25 16.96
CA VAL A 29 0.98 -13.58 17.57
C VAL A 29 -0.44 -14.14 17.51
N ASN A 30 -0.66 -15.18 16.72
CA ASN A 30 -1.91 -15.94 16.60
C ASN A 30 -3.15 -15.04 16.44
N GLY A 31 -3.34 -14.51 15.24
CA GLY A 31 -4.47 -13.66 14.90
C GLY A 31 -4.19 -12.65 13.80
N ALA A 32 -5.14 -11.75 13.59
CA ALA A 32 -5.05 -10.70 12.58
C ALA A 32 -4.59 -9.36 13.19
N GLN A 33 -3.75 -8.65 12.44
CA GLN A 33 -3.37 -7.28 12.70
C GLN A 33 -3.65 -6.40 11.50
N SER A 34 -4.01 -5.16 11.81
CA SER A 34 -4.23 -4.09 10.85
C SER A 34 -3.50 -2.84 11.30
N PHE A 35 -2.88 -2.15 10.36
CA PHE A 35 -2.18 -0.90 10.65
C PHE A 35 -2.27 0.06 9.47
N VAL A 36 -2.30 1.35 9.77
CA VAL A 36 -2.39 2.40 8.75
C VAL A 36 -0.99 2.67 8.21
N ILE A 37 -0.79 2.48 6.92
CA ILE A 37 0.48 2.77 6.23
C ILE A 37 0.57 4.26 5.88
N LEU A 38 -0.54 4.83 5.40
CA LEU A 38 -0.62 6.23 4.96
C LEU A 38 -2.07 6.70 4.96
N ILE A 39 -2.30 7.95 5.36
CA ILE A 39 -3.51 8.70 5.01
C ILE A 39 -3.02 9.90 4.18
N PRO A 40 -3.26 9.92 2.86
CA PRO A 40 -2.72 10.98 2.02
C PRO A 40 -3.59 12.23 2.13
N ASP A 41 -2.96 13.41 2.22
CA ASP A 41 -3.67 14.71 2.23
C ASP A 41 -4.12 15.16 0.82
N VAL A 42 -3.64 14.47 -0.22
CA VAL A 42 -3.93 14.72 -1.64
C VAL A 42 -4.16 13.39 -2.37
N ASP A 43 -4.75 13.43 -3.55
CA ASP A 43 -4.91 12.22 -4.37
C ASP A 43 -3.55 11.66 -4.79
N ILE A 44 -3.38 10.34 -4.71
CA ILE A 44 -2.15 9.63 -5.06
C ILE A 44 -2.44 8.39 -5.90
N VAL A 45 -1.44 7.95 -6.67
CA VAL A 45 -1.48 6.67 -7.37
C VAL A 45 -0.43 5.76 -6.75
N VAL A 46 -0.86 4.59 -6.26
CA VAL A 46 0.07 3.57 -5.77
C VAL A 46 0.64 2.80 -6.95
N VAL A 47 1.96 2.75 -7.02
CA VAL A 47 2.72 2.17 -8.13
C VAL A 47 3.51 0.92 -7.74
N GLY A 48 3.62 0.64 -6.45
CA GLY A 48 4.20 -0.61 -5.95
C GLY A 48 3.85 -0.87 -4.50
N ALA A 49 3.99 -2.12 -4.07
CA ALA A 49 3.86 -2.53 -2.68
C ALA A 49 4.89 -3.60 -2.37
N ARG A 50 5.36 -3.64 -1.12
CA ARG A 50 6.33 -4.65 -0.65
C ARG A 50 6.02 -5.07 0.76
N MET A 51 6.42 -6.28 1.08
CA MET A 51 6.39 -6.86 2.41
C MET A 51 7.77 -7.36 2.80
N VAL A 52 8.08 -7.26 4.09
CA VAL A 52 9.20 -7.94 4.74
C VAL A 52 8.63 -8.63 5.96
N GLY A 53 8.94 -9.90 6.15
CA GLY A 53 8.61 -10.60 7.39
C GLY A 53 9.87 -11.09 8.10
N ALA A 54 9.79 -11.21 9.42
CA ALA A 54 10.89 -11.75 10.22
C ALA A 54 10.33 -12.61 11.35
N GLY A 55 10.92 -13.79 11.51
CA GLY A 55 10.60 -14.74 12.57
C GLY A 55 9.34 -15.55 12.30
N GLY A 56 9.45 -16.70 11.64
CA GLY A 56 8.39 -17.73 11.70
C GLY A 56 7.18 -17.50 10.80
N LEU A 57 7.32 -16.74 9.71
CA LEU A 57 6.29 -16.71 8.65
C LEU A 57 6.00 -18.13 8.17
N HIS A 58 4.73 -18.49 8.06
CA HIS A 58 4.30 -19.82 7.66
C HIS A 58 3.43 -19.78 6.41
N GLY A 59 3.31 -20.93 5.74
CA GLY A 59 2.53 -21.02 4.51
C GLY A 59 1.01 -20.95 4.69
N ASP A 60 0.54 -20.95 5.93
CA ASP A 60 -0.89 -20.77 6.22
C ASP A 60 -1.24 -19.30 6.48
N ASP A 61 -0.23 -18.43 6.62
CA ASP A 61 -0.45 -17.01 6.91
C ASP A 61 -0.99 -16.25 5.69
N ASN A 62 -1.50 -15.05 5.94
CA ASN A 62 -2.09 -14.20 4.91
C ASN A 62 -1.66 -12.74 5.04
N ALA A 63 -1.45 -12.08 3.90
CA ALA A 63 -1.08 -10.66 3.85
C ALA A 63 -1.85 -9.91 2.75
N GLU A 64 -2.34 -8.71 3.05
CA GLU A 64 -3.03 -7.86 2.06
C GLU A 64 -2.90 -6.36 2.36
N ILE A 65 -3.17 -5.52 1.35
CA ILE A 65 -3.23 -4.07 1.49
C ILE A 65 -4.55 -3.58 0.89
N ILE A 66 -5.30 -2.81 1.66
CA ILE A 66 -6.63 -2.31 1.29
C ILE A 66 -6.74 -0.79 1.46
N VAL A 67 -7.77 -0.22 0.83
CA VAL A 67 -8.14 1.19 0.87
C VAL A 67 -9.64 1.28 1.17
N PRO A 68 -10.05 1.40 2.46
CA PRO A 68 -11.45 1.49 2.85
C PRO A 68 -12.17 2.65 2.15
N GLN A 69 -13.23 2.33 1.40
CA GLN A 69 -13.92 3.32 0.58
C GLN A 69 -14.62 4.41 1.39
N ASN A 70 -15.04 4.10 2.62
CA ASN A 70 -15.69 5.06 3.52
C ASN A 70 -14.70 6.02 4.22
N GLY A 71 -13.40 5.88 3.96
CA GLY A 71 -12.36 6.72 4.57
C GLY A 71 -12.09 6.41 6.04
N ASN A 72 -12.70 5.38 6.63
CA ASN A 72 -12.54 5.05 8.03
C ASN A 72 -11.48 3.96 8.21
N ALA A 73 -10.37 4.30 8.84
CA ALA A 73 -9.26 3.39 9.16
C ALA A 73 -9.62 2.30 10.20
N LEU A 74 -10.79 2.38 10.82
CA LEU A 74 -11.30 1.34 11.73
C LEU A 74 -12.32 0.42 11.04
N ASP A 75 -12.89 0.81 9.90
CA ASP A 75 -13.80 -0.03 9.12
C ASP A 75 -13.06 -0.66 7.94
N VAL A 76 -12.28 -1.66 8.29
CA VAL A 76 -11.18 -2.17 7.47
C VAL A 76 -11.41 -3.62 7.04
N THR A 77 -12.68 -4.02 6.89
CA THR A 77 -13.02 -5.38 6.46
C THR A 77 -12.51 -5.60 5.03
N PRO A 78 -11.63 -6.58 4.80
CA PRO A 78 -11.11 -6.81 3.46
C PRO A 78 -12.18 -7.35 2.50
N ALA A 79 -12.34 -6.71 1.35
CA ALA A 79 -13.28 -7.08 0.31
C ALA A 79 -12.68 -6.77 -1.08
N ALA A 80 -13.15 -7.44 -2.13
CA ALA A 80 -12.64 -7.18 -3.48
C ALA A 80 -12.73 -5.70 -3.90
N GLY A 81 -13.75 -4.98 -3.41
CA GLY A 81 -13.97 -3.56 -3.70
C GLY A 81 -13.07 -2.57 -2.95
N ASN A 82 -12.23 -3.02 -2.01
CA ASN A 82 -11.25 -2.16 -1.32
C ASN A 82 -9.81 -2.69 -1.40
N ARG A 83 -9.55 -3.82 -2.06
CA ARG A 83 -8.20 -4.39 -2.20
C ARG A 83 -7.32 -3.63 -3.19
N LEU A 84 -6.19 -3.13 -2.69
CA LEU A 84 -5.12 -2.57 -3.51
C LEU A 84 -4.11 -3.66 -3.91
N VAL A 85 -3.82 -4.58 -3.00
CA VAL A 85 -3.04 -5.81 -3.25
C VAL A 85 -3.96 -7.02 -3.13
N SER A 86 -3.84 -7.98 -4.04
CA SER A 86 -4.53 -9.26 -3.89
C SER A 86 -3.92 -10.00 -2.72
N GLN A 87 -4.76 -10.51 -1.80
CA GLN A 87 -4.31 -11.33 -0.69
C GLN A 87 -3.27 -12.36 -1.13
N ILE A 88 -2.16 -12.35 -0.41
CA ILE A 88 -1.08 -13.30 -0.54
C ILE A 88 -1.37 -14.38 0.49
N THR A 89 -1.73 -15.55 0.00
CA THR A 89 -1.78 -16.78 0.79
C THR A 89 -0.40 -17.40 0.72
N ASP A 90 0.17 -17.78 1.86
CA ASP A 90 1.55 -18.24 2.00
C ASP A 90 2.62 -17.15 1.73
N PRO A 91 2.80 -16.20 2.67
CA PRO A 91 3.90 -15.24 2.63
C PRO A 91 5.22 -15.82 3.17
N SER A 92 5.37 -17.15 3.34
CA SER A 92 6.57 -17.77 3.93
C SER A 92 7.86 -17.40 3.19
N THR A 93 7.76 -17.10 1.89
CA THR A 93 8.88 -16.62 1.08
C THR A 93 9.43 -15.26 1.51
N ALA A 94 8.70 -14.47 2.29
CA ALA A 94 9.13 -13.18 2.80
C ALA A 94 9.95 -13.28 4.11
N GLU A 95 10.17 -14.48 4.66
CA GLU A 95 10.98 -14.66 5.88
C GLU A 95 12.42 -14.21 5.62
N ASP A 96 12.86 -13.23 6.42
CA ASP A 96 14.20 -12.61 6.32
C ASP A 96 14.53 -12.06 4.92
N THR A 97 13.50 -11.80 4.10
CA THR A 97 13.66 -11.27 2.74
C THR A 97 12.57 -10.25 2.39
N VAL A 98 12.70 -9.64 1.22
CA VAL A 98 11.73 -8.67 0.69
C VAL A 98 10.90 -9.36 -0.38
N LEU A 99 9.57 -9.32 -0.22
CA LEU A 99 8.61 -9.76 -1.23
C LEU A 99 7.98 -8.56 -1.93
N ASP A 100 8.11 -8.47 -3.25
CA ASP A 100 7.39 -7.49 -4.08
C ASP A 100 5.94 -7.98 -4.27
N LEU A 101 4.96 -7.18 -3.85
CA LEU A 101 3.55 -7.54 -3.91
C LEU A 101 2.93 -7.07 -5.23
N THR A 102 2.00 -7.86 -5.75
CA THR A 102 1.27 -7.52 -6.98
C THR A 102 0.06 -6.64 -6.67
N LEU A 103 -0.03 -5.48 -7.32
CA LEU A 103 -1.18 -4.59 -7.22
C LEU A 103 -2.36 -5.20 -7.99
N ALA A 104 -3.51 -5.35 -7.31
CA ALA A 104 -4.72 -5.96 -7.85
C ALA A 104 -5.65 -4.98 -8.58
N GLY A 105 -5.35 -3.67 -8.55
CA GLY A 105 -6.00 -2.70 -9.42
C GLY A 105 -7.34 -2.18 -8.91
N LEU A 106 -7.36 -1.56 -7.73
CA LEU A 106 -8.50 -0.70 -7.36
C LEU A 106 -8.49 0.57 -8.21
N ASN A 107 -9.35 0.70 -9.24
CA ASN A 107 -9.49 1.92 -10.05
C ASN A 107 -8.14 2.54 -10.50
N GLY A 108 -7.25 1.74 -11.07
CA GLY A 108 -5.92 2.23 -11.49
C GLY A 108 -4.98 2.59 -10.33
N ASN A 109 -5.21 2.02 -9.15
CA ASN A 109 -4.48 2.25 -7.90
C ASN A 109 -4.58 3.68 -7.36
N LEU A 110 -5.64 4.41 -7.74
CA LEU A 110 -5.93 5.74 -7.24
C LEU A 110 -6.46 5.66 -5.81
N VAL A 111 -5.82 6.39 -4.91
CA VAL A 111 -6.26 6.60 -3.53
C VAL A 111 -6.58 8.08 -3.36
N ARG A 112 -7.81 8.38 -2.94
CA ARG A 112 -8.25 9.77 -2.74
C ARG A 112 -7.69 10.35 -1.46
N ALA A 113 -7.56 11.67 -1.43
CA ALA A 113 -7.25 12.40 -0.21
C ALA A 113 -8.16 11.97 0.95
N GLY A 114 -7.57 11.71 2.11
CA GLY A 114 -8.25 11.24 3.32
C GLY A 114 -8.61 9.76 3.34
N GLN A 115 -8.41 8.99 2.25
CA GLN A 115 -8.61 7.54 2.29
C GLN A 115 -7.40 6.83 2.88
N PRO A 116 -7.55 6.08 3.99
CA PRO A 116 -6.43 5.37 4.57
C PRO A 116 -6.01 4.21 3.69
N ILE A 117 -4.70 3.98 3.60
CA ILE A 117 -4.10 2.74 3.09
C ILE A 117 -3.78 1.89 4.32
N VAL A 118 -4.37 0.70 4.39
CA VAL A 118 -4.28 -0.18 5.55
C VAL A 118 -3.64 -1.49 5.15
N GLY A 119 -2.56 -1.85 5.84
CA GLY A 119 -1.92 -3.15 5.75
C GLY A 119 -2.59 -4.14 6.68
N PHE A 120 -2.71 -5.37 6.22
CA PHE A 120 -3.32 -6.49 6.93
C PHE A 120 -2.39 -7.69 6.91
N TYR A 121 -2.27 -8.30 8.08
CA TYR A 121 -1.58 -9.56 8.22
C TYR A 121 -2.33 -10.47 9.17
N THR A 122 -2.47 -11.74 8.82
CA THR A 122 -3.02 -12.79 9.68
C THR A 122 -1.96 -13.87 9.90
N ASP A 123 -1.58 -14.07 11.16
CA ASP A 123 -0.79 -15.20 11.64
C ASP A 123 -1.74 -16.34 12.00
N ASP A 124 -1.85 -17.33 11.12
CA ASP A 124 -2.69 -18.51 11.32
C ASP A 124 -1.89 -19.68 11.95
N ALA A 125 -0.55 -19.56 12.04
CA ALA A 125 0.34 -20.58 12.60
C ALA A 125 0.67 -20.36 14.09
N GLY A 126 0.51 -19.15 14.61
CA GLY A 126 0.73 -18.79 16.02
C GLY A 126 2.20 -18.80 16.46
N SER A 127 3.12 -18.68 15.50
CA SER A 127 4.58 -18.73 15.70
C SER A 127 5.15 -17.44 16.32
N GLY A 128 4.42 -16.33 16.20
CA GLY A 128 4.87 -15.02 16.67
C GLY A 128 5.93 -14.42 15.75
N LEU A 129 5.60 -13.33 15.08
CA LEU A 129 6.38 -12.81 13.96
C LEU A 129 6.31 -11.29 13.84
N LEU A 130 7.24 -10.72 13.08
CA LEU A 130 7.24 -9.31 12.70
C LEU A 130 6.92 -9.15 11.22
N VAL A 131 6.01 -8.22 10.89
CA VAL A 131 5.70 -7.84 9.50
C VAL A 131 5.90 -6.36 9.30
N HIS A 132 6.53 -6.01 8.18
CA HIS A 132 6.65 -4.66 7.69
C HIS A 132 6.06 -4.58 6.27
N MET A 133 5.15 -3.65 6.05
CA MET A 133 4.57 -3.38 4.74
C MET A 133 4.82 -1.94 4.32
N GLN A 134 5.07 -1.77 3.02
CA GLN A 134 5.31 -0.47 2.42
C GLN A 134 4.58 -0.35 1.09
N VAL A 135 4.18 0.87 0.77
CA VAL A 135 3.62 1.25 -0.52
C VAL A 135 4.48 2.33 -1.16
N SER A 136 4.73 2.19 -2.45
CA SER A 136 5.36 3.21 -3.28
C SER A 136 4.30 3.93 -4.09
N TYR A 137 4.32 5.26 -4.09
CA TYR A 137 3.28 6.06 -4.72
C TYR A 137 3.84 7.32 -5.39
N ILE A 138 3.06 7.85 -6.31
CA ILE A 138 3.26 9.17 -6.94
C ILE A 138 2.04 10.03 -6.66
N LEU A 139 2.18 11.35 -6.80
CA LEU A 139 1.02 12.23 -6.74
C LEU A 139 0.12 11.91 -7.95
N ALA A 140 -1.18 11.82 -7.74
CA ALA A 140 -2.10 11.74 -8.86
C ALA A 140 -2.00 13.09 -9.59
N ASP A 141 -1.64 13.06 -10.87
CA ASP A 141 -1.63 14.29 -11.66
C ASP A 141 -3.06 14.81 -11.69
N ASP A 142 -3.22 16.06 -11.29
CA ASP A 142 -4.50 16.74 -11.29
C ASP A 142 -4.89 16.79 -12.78
N VAL A 143 -5.82 15.94 -13.23
CA VAL A 143 -6.31 15.94 -14.62
C VAL A 143 -7.03 17.28 -14.82
N ARG A 144 -6.25 18.34 -15.04
CA ARG A 144 -6.75 19.63 -15.46
C ARG A 144 -7.20 19.43 -16.88
N THR A 145 -8.48 19.15 -17.03
CA THR A 145 -9.20 19.30 -18.30
C THR A 145 -8.91 20.72 -18.82
N PHE A 146 -8.06 20.81 -19.84
CA PHE A 146 -7.78 22.04 -20.58
C PHE A 146 -8.97 22.42 -21.47
#